data_AF-A0A5B7V4Q0-F1
#
_entry.id   AF-A0A5B7V4Q0-F1
#
_cell.length_a   1.000
_cell.length_b   1.000
_cell.length_c   1.000
_cell.angle_alpha   90.00
_cell.angle_beta   90.00
_cell.angle_gamma   90.00
#
_symmetry.space_group_name_H-M   'P 1'
#
loop_
_entity.id
_entity.type
_entity.pdbx_description
1 polymer ?
#
loop_
_entity_poly.entity_id
_entity_poly.type
_entity_poly.pdbx_seq_one_letter_code
_entity_poly.pdbx_strand_id
1 'polypeptide(L)'
;MSPRRMNATRADIIAMLHDGHSARKIARSLHCAKTRVVQIRRELGLPVFVQATEPDTAEEKWAQFVQPAEHGHLEWTGPLRATTPVMRHKGKHYSPAAIAFRIQHGREPKGMVFAECGRPHCVAPAHVEDEPGRLRAREQFRYLRGGRERKPFCGQGHDQAEHGRYGPDGTAYCAACNTVQARARRAVTP
;
A
#
# COMPACT_ATOMS: atom_id res chain seq x y z
N MET A 1 5.15 37.60 38.47
CA MET A 1 6.33 37.37 37.60
C MET A 1 6.30 35.92 37.14
N SER A 2 5.98 35.66 35.86
CA SER A 2 6.09 34.30 35.31
C SER A 2 7.56 33.88 35.28
N PRO A 3 7.91 32.65 35.70
CA PRO A 3 9.29 32.20 35.68
C PRO A 3 9.83 32.23 34.24
N ARG A 4 11.02 32.83 34.05
CA ARG A 4 11.77 32.75 32.79
C ARG A 4 11.96 31.26 32.49
N ARG A 5 11.33 30.76 31.42
CA ARG A 5 11.60 29.41 30.92
C ARG A 5 13.10 29.33 30.65
N MET A 6 13.81 28.45 31.37
CA MET A 6 15.21 28.18 31.09
C MET A 6 15.30 27.70 29.64
N ASN A 7 16.10 28.40 28.84
CA ASN A 7 16.42 27.95 27.49
C ASN A 7 17.06 26.55 27.59
N ALA A 8 16.80 25.71 26.57
CA ALA A 8 17.43 24.40 26.42
C ALA A 8 18.92 24.42 26.78
N THR A 9 19.36 23.39 27.50
CA THR A 9 20.78 23.28 27.84
C THR A 9 21.59 22.98 26.57
N ARG A 10 22.88 23.33 26.58
CA ARG A 10 23.77 22.95 25.47
C ARG A 10 23.83 21.43 25.33
N ALA A 11 23.84 20.68 26.43
CA ALA A 11 23.89 19.22 26.45
C ALA A 11 22.69 18.60 25.70
N ASP A 12 21.47 19.09 25.94
CA ASP A 12 20.27 18.58 25.25
C ASP A 12 20.34 18.79 23.74
N ILE A 13 20.85 19.95 23.31
CA ILE A 13 21.04 20.26 21.89
C ILE A 13 22.08 19.30 21.28
N ILE A 14 23.19 19.05 21.98
CA ILE A 14 24.25 18.16 21.52
C ILE A 14 23.73 16.72 21.38
N ALA A 15 22.99 16.22 22.37
CA ALA A 15 22.40 14.88 22.31
C ALA A 15 21.53 14.71 21.06
N MET A 16 20.56 15.62 20.83
CA MET A 16 19.70 15.54 19.65
C MET A 16 20.46 15.72 18.31
N LEU A 17 21.58 16.44 18.31
CA LEU A 17 22.43 16.59 17.14
C LEU A 17 23.14 15.26 16.79
N HIS A 18 23.63 14.54 17.79
CA HIS A 18 24.22 13.20 17.61
C HIS A 18 23.16 12.17 17.18
N ASP A 19 21.90 12.33 17.60
CA ASP A 19 20.76 11.53 17.12
C ASP A 19 20.33 11.89 15.67
N GLY A 20 21.09 12.75 14.98
CA GLY A 20 20.85 13.09 13.59
C GLY A 20 19.62 13.98 13.35
N HIS A 21 19.11 14.68 14.37
CA HIS A 21 17.92 15.51 14.19
C HIS A 21 18.20 16.84 13.48
N SER A 22 17.24 17.34 12.71
CA SER A 22 17.36 18.64 12.05
C SER A 22 17.32 19.80 13.06
N ALA A 23 18.04 20.90 12.77
CA ALA A 23 18.06 22.08 13.65
C ALA A 23 16.66 22.67 13.88
N ARG A 24 15.73 22.52 12.90
CA ARG A 24 14.34 22.93 13.04
C ARG A 24 13.57 22.05 14.01
N LYS A 25 13.78 20.73 13.98
CA LYS A 25 13.17 19.78 14.94
C LYS A 25 13.65 20.09 16.35
N ILE A 26 14.97 20.21 16.54
CA ILE A 26 15.58 20.50 17.84
C ILE A 26 15.06 21.82 18.42
N ALA A 27 15.05 22.91 17.63
CA ALA A 27 14.53 24.21 18.05
C ALA A 27 13.07 24.15 18.51
N ARG A 28 12.23 23.35 17.82
CA ARG A 28 10.83 23.17 18.17
C ARG A 28 10.66 22.32 19.44
N SER A 29 11.40 21.22 19.54
CA SER A 29 11.32 20.28 20.67
C SER A 29 11.85 20.88 21.97
N LEU A 30 12.96 21.62 21.90
CA LEU A 30 13.62 22.20 23.07
C LEU A 30 13.24 23.67 23.29
N HIS A 31 12.31 24.21 22.50
CA HIS A 31 11.87 25.60 22.56
C HIS A 31 13.03 26.62 22.57
N CYS A 32 14.05 26.40 21.72
CA CYS A 32 15.24 27.25 21.64
C CYS A 32 15.40 27.89 20.25
N ALA A 33 16.26 28.90 20.15
CA ALA A 33 16.56 29.53 18.88
C ALA A 33 17.26 28.55 17.90
N LYS A 34 16.76 28.46 16.66
CA LYS A 34 17.36 27.64 15.59
C LYS A 34 18.81 28.03 15.31
N THR A 35 19.13 29.33 15.37
CA THR A 35 20.49 29.86 15.16
C THR A 35 21.49 29.27 16.14
N ARG A 36 21.11 29.14 17.42
CA ARG A 36 21.93 28.51 18.46
C ARG A 36 22.24 27.04 18.14
N VAL A 37 21.27 26.28 17.66
CA VAL A 37 21.48 24.87 17.25
C VAL A 37 22.42 24.78 16.05
N VAL A 38 22.27 25.67 15.06
CA VAL A 38 23.17 25.72 13.89
C VAL A 38 24.60 26.06 14.29
N GLN A 39 24.79 26.99 15.22
CA GLN A 39 26.10 27.34 15.75
C GLN A 39 26.75 26.15 16.46
N ILE A 40 26.04 25.49 17.39
CA ILE A 40 26.55 24.31 18.11
C ILE A 40 26.92 23.18 17.14
N ARG A 41 26.11 22.95 16.10
CA ARG A 41 26.43 21.97 15.05
C ARG A 41 27.76 22.28 14.35
N ARG A 42 27.98 23.56 13.99
CA ARG A 42 29.21 24.02 13.34
C ARG A 42 30.42 23.86 14.25
N GLU A 43 30.28 24.25 15.52
CA GLU A 43 31.34 24.10 16.53
C GLU A 43 31.76 22.64 16.74
N LEU A 44 30.82 21.70 16.63
CA LEU A 44 31.09 20.26 16.73
C LEU A 44 31.60 19.63 15.41
N GLY A 45 31.70 20.39 14.32
CA GLY A 45 32.07 19.85 13.01
C GLY A 45 31.07 18.82 12.46
N LEU A 46 29.84 18.80 12.97
CA LEU A 46 28.84 17.81 12.56
C LEU A 46 28.29 18.15 11.17
N PRO A 47 28.05 17.14 10.31
CA PRO A 47 27.53 17.36 8.97
C PRO A 47 26.18 18.09 9.02
N VAL A 48 25.91 18.88 7.99
CA VAL A 48 24.60 19.49 7.82
C VAL A 48 23.59 18.35 7.69
N PHE A 49 22.51 18.42 8.47
CA PHE A 49 21.38 17.52 8.28
C PHE A 49 20.88 17.65 6.84
N VAL A 50 21.10 16.61 6.04
CA VAL A 50 20.50 16.45 4.73
C VAL A 50 19.23 15.64 4.94
N GLN A 51 18.08 16.21 4.55
CA GLN A 51 16.86 15.42 4.52
C GLN A 51 17.06 14.33 3.47
N ALA A 52 16.78 13.07 3.82
CA ALA A 52 16.79 11.99 2.84
C ALA A 52 15.92 12.42 1.64
N THR A 53 16.53 12.43 0.46
CA THR A 53 15.80 12.73 -0.78
C THR A 53 14.65 11.73 -0.88
N GLU A 54 13.46 12.21 -1.26
CA GLU A 54 12.40 11.26 -1.59
C GLU A 54 12.90 10.33 -2.70
N PRO A 55 12.52 9.04 -2.68
CA PRO A 55 12.89 8.13 -3.76
C PRO A 55 12.55 8.71 -5.13
N ASP A 56 13.36 8.39 -6.14
CA ASP A 56 13.20 8.95 -7.47
C ASP A 56 12.06 8.26 -8.22
N THR A 57 11.81 6.99 -7.91
CA THR A 57 10.74 6.19 -8.52
C THR A 57 9.70 5.71 -7.49
N ALA A 58 8.51 5.34 -7.99
CA ALA A 58 7.48 4.75 -7.16
C ALA A 58 7.89 3.36 -6.67
N GLU A 59 8.64 2.63 -7.48
CA GLU A 59 9.17 1.29 -7.24
C GLU A 59 10.20 1.30 -6.10
N GLU A 60 11.11 2.28 -6.05
CA GLU A 60 12.03 2.46 -4.93
C GLU A 60 11.30 2.77 -3.62
N LYS A 61 10.30 3.66 -3.68
CA LYS A 61 9.47 3.96 -2.51
C LYS A 61 8.67 2.74 -2.05
N TRP A 62 8.18 1.95 -2.99
CA TRP A 62 7.47 0.71 -2.72
C TRP A 62 8.37 -0.28 -1.98
N ALA A 63 9.62 -0.44 -2.41
CA ALA A 63 10.59 -1.34 -1.79
C ALA A 63 10.88 -0.98 -0.31
N GLN A 64 10.75 0.28 0.10
CA GLN A 64 10.93 0.71 1.50
C GLN A 64 9.85 0.19 2.45
N PHE A 65 8.68 -0.18 1.92
CA PHE A 65 7.50 -0.60 2.67
C PHE A 65 7.18 -2.08 2.47
N VAL A 66 8.11 -2.84 1.91
CA VAL A 66 7.92 -4.25 1.61
C VAL A 66 8.87 -5.08 2.44
N GLN A 67 8.32 -6.05 3.15
CA GLN A 67 9.10 -7.00 3.92
C GLN A 67 8.92 -8.42 3.38
N PRO A 68 10.00 -9.22 3.28
CA PRO A 68 9.90 -10.63 3.02
C PRO A 68 9.04 -11.31 4.08
N ALA A 69 8.21 -12.23 3.62
CA ALA A 69 7.44 -13.12 4.45
C ALA A 69 7.65 -14.58 4.02
N GLU A 70 7.03 -15.52 4.73
CA GLU A 70 7.17 -16.94 4.45
C GLU A 70 6.78 -17.29 3.00
N HIS A 71 7.29 -18.40 2.47
CA HIS A 71 6.88 -18.98 1.18
C HIS A 71 6.90 -18.03 -0.04
N GLY A 72 7.83 -17.05 -0.06
CA GLY A 72 7.96 -16.11 -1.19
C GLY A 72 6.91 -14.99 -1.18
N HIS A 73 6.13 -14.86 -0.11
CA HIS A 73 5.24 -13.72 0.07
C HIS A 73 6.04 -12.45 0.39
N LEU A 74 5.47 -11.31 0.02
CA LEU A 74 5.94 -9.99 0.40
C LEU A 74 4.80 -9.25 1.07
N GLU A 75 5.03 -8.78 2.29
CA GLU A 75 4.03 -8.08 3.09
C GLU A 75 4.21 -6.57 2.97
N TRP A 76 3.09 -5.87 2.75
CA TRP A 76 3.07 -4.41 2.76
C TRP A 76 2.99 -3.88 4.19
N THR A 77 4.04 -3.18 4.61
CA THR A 77 4.16 -2.53 5.93
C THR A 77 3.95 -1.02 5.89
N GLY A 78 3.62 -0.48 4.72
CA GLY A 78 3.37 0.93 4.51
C GLY A 78 1.97 1.40 4.88
N PRO A 79 1.63 2.65 4.54
CA PRO A 79 0.34 3.23 4.89
C PRO A 79 -0.86 2.47 4.32
N LEU A 80 -1.96 2.49 5.08
CA LEU A 80 -3.26 1.98 4.68
C LEU A 80 -4.27 3.15 4.65
N ARG A 81 -5.23 3.10 3.71
CA ARG A 81 -6.44 3.93 3.74
C ARG A 81 -7.59 3.04 4.19
N ALA A 82 -8.03 3.22 5.43
CA ALA A 82 -8.84 2.23 6.14
C ALA A 82 -8.12 0.87 6.14
N THR A 83 -8.56 -0.08 5.31
CA THR A 83 -7.95 -1.42 5.18
C THR A 83 -7.21 -1.62 3.85
N THR A 84 -7.19 -0.62 2.99
CA THR A 84 -6.62 -0.75 1.63
C THR A 84 -5.20 -0.19 1.58
N PRO A 85 -4.19 -1.00 1.19
CA PRO A 85 -2.83 -0.51 0.98
C PRO A 85 -2.77 0.67 0.02
N VAL A 86 -2.09 1.75 0.42
CA VAL A 86 -1.93 2.95 -0.39
C VAL A 86 -0.53 3.51 -0.25
N MET A 87 0.05 3.98 -1.35
CA MET A 87 1.31 4.68 -1.33
C MET A 87 1.17 6.04 -2.02
N ARG A 88 1.67 7.10 -1.39
CA ARG A 88 1.76 8.42 -2.03
C ARG A 88 3.18 8.66 -2.51
N HIS A 89 3.36 9.04 -3.76
CA HIS A 89 4.66 9.39 -4.34
C HIS A 89 4.50 10.56 -5.31
N LYS A 90 5.32 11.61 -5.17
CA LYS A 90 5.29 12.83 -6.02
C LYS A 90 3.87 13.37 -6.28
N GLY A 91 3.07 13.48 -5.22
CA GLY A 91 1.70 14.00 -5.26
C GLY A 91 0.63 13.05 -5.81
N LYS A 92 1.00 11.85 -6.26
CA LYS A 92 0.06 10.84 -6.78
C LYS A 92 -0.12 9.68 -5.79
N HIS A 93 -1.30 9.07 -5.83
CA HIS A 93 -1.62 7.86 -5.07
C HIS A 93 -1.45 6.63 -5.97
N TYR A 94 -0.82 5.60 -5.42
CA TYR A 94 -0.57 4.32 -6.08
C TYR A 94 -1.08 3.19 -5.20
N SER A 95 -1.56 2.12 -5.85
CA SER A 95 -1.78 0.84 -5.21
C SER A 95 -0.44 0.07 -5.15
N PRO A 96 0.00 -0.37 -3.97
CA PRO A 96 1.19 -1.21 -3.85
C PRO A 96 1.13 -2.49 -4.69
N ALA A 97 -0.05 -3.11 -4.81
CA ALA A 97 -0.25 -4.27 -5.66
C ALA A 97 -0.12 -3.93 -7.15
N ALA A 98 -0.59 -2.76 -7.58
CA ALA A 98 -0.41 -2.29 -8.97
C ALA A 98 1.06 -2.05 -9.31
N ILE A 99 1.86 -1.52 -8.36
CA ILE A 99 3.31 -1.37 -8.56
C ILE A 99 3.97 -2.74 -8.68
N ALA A 100 3.66 -3.68 -7.79
CA ALA A 100 4.17 -5.05 -7.86
C ALA A 100 3.82 -5.74 -9.19
N PHE A 101 2.61 -5.50 -9.71
CA PHE A 101 2.19 -5.99 -11.02
C PHE A 101 3.04 -5.41 -12.15
N ARG A 102 3.34 -4.11 -12.14
CA ARG A 102 4.22 -3.50 -13.15
C ARG A 102 5.64 -4.06 -13.08
N ILE A 103 6.15 -4.30 -11.87
CA ILE A 103 7.47 -4.93 -11.67
C ILE A 103 7.49 -6.31 -12.34
N GLN A 104 6.44 -7.12 -12.16
CA GLN A 104 6.36 -8.47 -12.73
C GLN A 104 6.15 -8.48 -14.26
N HIS A 105 5.25 -7.63 -14.76
CA HIS A 105 4.73 -7.77 -16.13
C HIS A 105 5.19 -6.67 -17.09
N GLY A 106 5.86 -5.62 -16.61
CA GLY A 106 6.36 -4.52 -17.44
C GLY A 106 5.27 -3.70 -18.13
N ARG A 107 4.02 -3.79 -17.68
CA ARG A 107 2.86 -3.07 -18.26
C ARG A 107 1.93 -2.55 -17.17
N GLU A 108 1.15 -1.52 -17.50
CA GLU A 108 0.08 -1.04 -16.62
C GLU A 108 -1.03 -2.12 -16.47
N PRO A 109 -1.60 -2.25 -15.26
CA PRO A 109 -2.68 -3.20 -15.01
C PRO A 109 -3.99 -2.76 -15.66
N LYS A 110 -4.83 -3.74 -16.01
CA LYS A 110 -6.21 -3.49 -16.42
C LYS A 110 -7.16 -3.80 -15.26
N GLY A 111 -7.90 -2.79 -14.81
CA GLY A 111 -8.81 -2.91 -13.68
C GLY A 111 -8.10 -2.99 -12.34
N MET A 112 -8.76 -3.59 -11.35
CA MET A 112 -8.20 -3.75 -10.01
C MET A 112 -7.06 -4.78 -10.01
N VAL A 113 -6.09 -4.65 -9.10
CA VAL A 113 -4.99 -5.60 -8.91
C VAL A 113 -5.04 -6.13 -7.48
N PHE A 114 -4.99 -7.46 -7.34
CA PHE A 114 -5.02 -8.15 -6.06
C PHE A 114 -4.12 -9.39 -6.11
N ALA A 115 -3.66 -9.81 -4.93
CA ALA A 115 -3.04 -11.11 -4.79
C ALA A 115 -4.09 -12.21 -4.66
N GLU A 116 -3.90 -13.35 -5.35
CA GLU A 116 -4.76 -14.54 -5.23
C GLU A 116 -4.21 -15.57 -4.23
N CYS A 117 -3.05 -15.31 -3.64
CA CYS A 117 -2.35 -16.22 -2.73
C CYS A 117 -2.98 -16.36 -1.33
N GLY A 118 -4.14 -15.74 -1.07
CA GLY A 118 -4.85 -15.81 0.20
C GLY A 118 -4.25 -15.00 1.37
N ARG A 119 -2.97 -14.59 1.29
CA ARG A 119 -2.34 -13.77 2.32
C ARG A 119 -2.80 -12.31 2.26
N PRO A 120 -3.33 -11.73 3.36
CA PRO A 120 -3.69 -10.32 3.42
C PRO A 120 -2.49 -9.42 3.08
N HIS A 121 -2.77 -8.37 2.31
CA HIS A 121 -1.78 -7.35 1.93
C HIS A 121 -0.50 -7.89 1.27
N CYS A 122 -0.56 -9.10 0.69
CA CYS A 122 0.54 -9.62 -0.10
C CYS A 122 0.73 -8.78 -1.36
N VAL A 123 1.95 -8.31 -1.57
CA VAL A 123 2.38 -7.52 -2.72
C VAL A 123 3.52 -8.19 -3.47
N ALA A 124 3.73 -9.50 -3.28
CA ALA A 124 4.73 -10.24 -4.05
C ALA A 124 4.42 -10.13 -5.55
N PRO A 125 5.37 -9.71 -6.40
CA PRO A 125 5.16 -9.54 -7.85
C PRO A 125 4.58 -10.81 -8.52
N ALA A 126 5.03 -11.99 -8.12
CA ALA A 126 4.54 -13.27 -8.64
C ALA A 126 3.14 -13.67 -8.15
N HIS A 127 2.59 -13.03 -7.12
CA HIS A 127 1.30 -13.38 -6.53
C HIS A 127 0.17 -12.43 -6.93
N VAL A 128 0.49 -11.29 -7.53
CA VAL A 128 -0.47 -10.26 -7.92
C VAL A 128 -0.85 -10.39 -9.37
N GLU A 129 -2.15 -10.27 -9.65
CA GLU A 129 -2.67 -10.29 -11.02
C GLU A 129 -3.71 -9.18 -11.19
N ASP A 130 -3.78 -8.67 -12.42
CA ASP A 130 -4.82 -7.73 -12.83
C ASP A 130 -6.15 -8.44 -13.07
N GLU A 131 -7.23 -7.69 -13.34
CA GLU A 131 -8.56 -8.28 -13.42
C GLU A 131 -8.69 -9.36 -14.51
N PRO A 132 -8.23 -9.15 -15.76
CA PRO A 132 -8.20 -10.21 -16.76
C PRO A 132 -7.35 -11.43 -16.36
N GLY A 133 -6.18 -11.21 -15.76
CA GLY A 133 -5.31 -12.30 -15.28
C GLY A 133 -6.04 -13.18 -14.26
N ARG A 134 -6.65 -12.57 -13.25
CA ARG A 134 -7.40 -13.28 -12.20
C ARG A 134 -8.61 -14.03 -12.76
N LEU A 135 -9.35 -13.45 -13.70
CA LEU A 135 -10.49 -14.13 -14.33
C LEU A 135 -10.06 -15.40 -15.05
N ARG A 136 -8.97 -15.35 -15.83
CA ARG A 136 -8.40 -16.52 -16.51
C ARG A 136 -7.90 -17.57 -15.53
N ALA A 137 -7.15 -17.16 -14.50
CA ALA A 137 -6.61 -18.10 -13.51
C ALA A 137 -7.72 -18.86 -12.77
N ARG A 138 -8.78 -18.16 -12.36
CA ARG A 138 -9.94 -18.78 -11.68
C ARG A 138 -10.77 -19.67 -12.59
N GLU A 139 -10.88 -19.32 -13.87
CA GLU A 139 -11.49 -20.18 -14.87
C GLU A 139 -10.69 -21.47 -15.06
N GLN A 140 -9.37 -21.39 -15.21
CA GLN A 140 -8.49 -22.56 -15.27
C GLN A 140 -8.63 -23.42 -14.03
N PHE A 141 -8.61 -22.81 -12.84
CA PHE A 141 -8.76 -23.50 -11.56
C PHE A 141 -10.08 -24.27 -11.47
N ARG A 142 -11.18 -23.69 -11.97
CA ARG A 142 -12.48 -24.38 -12.04
C ARG A 142 -12.39 -25.68 -12.84
N TYR A 143 -11.78 -25.65 -14.03
CA TYR A 143 -11.66 -26.83 -14.87
C TYR A 143 -10.76 -27.90 -14.24
N LEU A 144 -9.66 -27.50 -13.61
CA LEU A 144 -8.79 -28.43 -12.88
C LEU A 144 -9.51 -29.12 -11.71
N ARG A 145 -10.50 -28.45 -11.08
CA ARG A 145 -11.34 -29.05 -10.03
C ARG A 145 -12.51 -29.88 -10.55
N GLY A 146 -12.57 -30.17 -11.85
CA GLY A 146 -13.68 -30.92 -12.45
C GLY A 146 -14.97 -30.10 -12.62
N GLY A 147 -14.87 -28.78 -12.50
CA GLY A 147 -15.98 -27.88 -12.78
C GLY A 147 -16.37 -27.92 -14.25
N ARG A 148 -17.67 -27.86 -14.52
CA ARG A 148 -18.21 -27.81 -15.90
C ARG A 148 -18.19 -26.40 -16.45
N GLU A 149 -18.22 -26.30 -17.78
CA GLU A 149 -18.42 -25.05 -18.50
C GLU A 149 -19.65 -24.29 -17.97
N ARG A 150 -19.53 -22.96 -17.95
CA ARG A 150 -20.62 -22.08 -17.51
C ARG A 150 -21.70 -22.03 -18.59
N LYS A 151 -22.97 -22.16 -18.19
CA LYS A 151 -24.10 -21.97 -19.10
C LYS A 151 -24.04 -20.56 -19.71
N PRO A 152 -24.49 -20.38 -20.96
CA PRO A 152 -24.47 -19.06 -21.61
C PRO A 152 -25.37 -18.03 -20.91
N PHE A 153 -26.41 -18.49 -20.20
CA PHE A 153 -27.33 -17.64 -19.43
C PHE A 153 -27.46 -18.15 -17.99
N CYS A 154 -27.61 -17.25 -17.02
CA CYS A 154 -27.97 -17.65 -15.66
C CYS A 154 -29.47 -17.93 -15.53
N GLY A 155 -29.90 -18.42 -14.36
CA GLY A 155 -31.32 -18.68 -14.08
C GLY A 155 -32.23 -17.44 -14.12
N GLN A 156 -31.66 -16.23 -14.14
CA GLN A 156 -32.38 -14.96 -14.30
C GLN A 156 -32.26 -14.37 -15.72
N GLY A 157 -31.71 -15.15 -16.68
CA GLY A 157 -31.60 -14.73 -18.08
C GLY A 157 -30.42 -13.81 -18.41
N HIS A 158 -29.56 -13.43 -17.46
CA HIS A 158 -28.39 -12.60 -17.75
C HIS A 158 -27.34 -13.34 -18.56
N ASP A 159 -26.84 -12.68 -19.60
CA ASP A 159 -25.72 -13.15 -20.43
C ASP A 159 -24.47 -13.38 -19.57
N GLN A 160 -23.97 -14.62 -19.58
CA GLN A 160 -22.79 -15.03 -18.84
C GLN A 160 -21.49 -14.70 -19.56
N ALA A 161 -21.50 -14.34 -20.84
CA ALA A 161 -20.35 -13.75 -21.51
C ALA A 161 -20.02 -12.37 -20.91
N GLU A 162 -21.05 -11.59 -20.59
CA GLU A 162 -20.89 -10.25 -20.01
C GLU A 162 -20.75 -10.29 -18.47
N HIS A 163 -21.67 -10.97 -17.80
CA HIS A 163 -21.80 -10.90 -16.33
C HIS A 163 -21.23 -12.11 -15.59
N GLY A 164 -20.82 -13.16 -16.31
CA GLY A 164 -20.29 -14.37 -15.69
C GLY A 164 -18.91 -14.11 -15.07
N ARG A 165 -18.72 -14.57 -13.84
CA ARG A 165 -17.46 -14.46 -13.09
C ARG A 165 -17.16 -15.76 -12.36
N TYR A 166 -15.90 -15.91 -11.95
CA TYR A 166 -15.45 -17.03 -11.12
C TYR A 166 -14.92 -16.50 -9.78
N GLY A 167 -15.30 -17.17 -8.70
CA GLY A 167 -14.77 -16.95 -7.36
C GLY A 167 -13.34 -17.50 -7.22
N PRO A 168 -12.62 -17.15 -6.14
CA PRO A 168 -11.29 -17.71 -5.86
C PRO A 168 -11.25 -19.24 -5.79
N ASP A 169 -12.37 -19.86 -5.42
CA ASP A 169 -12.56 -21.31 -5.33
C ASP A 169 -12.95 -21.99 -6.66
N GLY A 170 -13.08 -21.21 -7.75
CA GLY A 170 -13.56 -21.66 -9.06
C GLY A 170 -15.09 -21.72 -9.17
N THR A 171 -15.83 -21.29 -8.14
CA THR A 171 -17.30 -21.26 -8.18
C THR A 171 -17.77 -20.20 -9.18
N ALA A 172 -18.58 -20.62 -10.16
CA ALA A 172 -19.16 -19.72 -11.15
C ALA A 172 -20.35 -18.96 -10.54
N TYR A 173 -20.44 -17.65 -10.78
CA TYR A 173 -21.57 -16.83 -10.37
C TYR A 173 -21.85 -15.71 -11.38
N CYS A 174 -23.05 -15.16 -11.32
CA CYS A 174 -23.45 -14.01 -12.12
C CYS A 174 -23.29 -12.71 -11.33
N ALA A 175 -22.45 -11.80 -11.82
CA ALA A 175 -22.17 -10.51 -11.18
C ALA A 175 -23.42 -9.60 -11.10
N ALA A 176 -24.30 -9.64 -12.10
CA ALA A 176 -25.55 -8.88 -12.10
C ALA A 176 -26.49 -9.35 -10.98
N CYS A 177 -26.73 -10.67 -10.88
CA CYS A 177 -27.52 -11.25 -9.80
C CYS A 177 -26.93 -10.93 -8.42
N ASN A 178 -25.61 -11.07 -8.27
CA ASN A 178 -24.93 -10.75 -7.02
C ASN A 178 -25.09 -9.28 -6.63
N THR A 179 -25.02 -8.36 -7.60
CA THR A 179 -25.22 -6.92 -7.38
C THR A 179 -26.64 -6.61 -6.90
N VAL A 180 -27.65 -7.21 -7.53
CA VAL A 180 -29.07 -7.06 -7.12
C VAL A 180 -29.27 -7.57 -5.69
N GLN A 181 -28.76 -8.76 -5.38
CA GLN A 181 -28.84 -9.33 -4.04
C GLN A 181 -28.12 -8.48 -2.99
N ALA A 182 -26.93 -7.96 -3.31
CA ALA A 182 -26.19 -7.08 -2.41
C ALA A 182 -26.93 -5.77 -2.12
N ARG A 183 -27.57 -5.17 -3.13
CA ARG A 183 -28.43 -3.98 -2.95
C ARG A 183 -29.63 -4.28 -2.04
N ALA A 184 -30.30 -5.40 -2.26
CA ALA A 184 -31.43 -5.83 -1.42
C ALA A 184 -30.99 -6.04 0.04
N ARG A 185 -29.85 -6.69 0.30
CA ARG A 185 -29.32 -6.89 1.66
C ARG A 185 -29.02 -5.58 2.38
N ARG A 186 -28.44 -4.60 1.68
CA ARG A 186 -28.15 -3.27 2.23
C ARG A 186 -29.41 -2.49 2.59
N ALA A 187 -30.50 -2.66 1.84
CA ALA A 187 -31.77 -2.00 2.13
C ALA A 187 -32.46 -2.52 3.40
N VAL A 188 -32.09 -3.72 3.87
CA VAL A 188 -32.66 -4.38 5.06
C VAL A 188 -31.80 -4.17 6.31
N THR A 189 -30.56 -3.71 6.17
CA THR A 189 -29.65 -3.46 7.31
C THR A 189 -29.68 -1.97 7.67
N PRO A 190 -30.22 -1.56 8.83
CA PRO A 190 -30.32 -0.15 9.24
C PRO A 190 -28.96 0.49 9.51
#